data_AF-A0A950TVC3-F1
#
_entry.id   AF-A0A950TVC3-F1
#
_cell.length_a   1.000
_cell.length_b   1.000
_cell.length_c   1.000
_cell.angle_alpha   90.00
_cell.angle_beta   90.00
_cell.angle_gamma   90.00
#
_symmetry.space_group_name_H-M   'P 1'
#
loop_
_entity.id
_entity.type
_entity.pdbx_description
1 polymer ?
#
loop_
_entity_poly.entity_id
_entity_poly.type
_entity_poly.pdbx_seq_one_letter_code
_entity_poly.pdbx_strand_id
1 'polypeptide(L)'
;GAAMYNLFTRGEAKASEGNSITEGIGLGRVTAIVADIYIDKAYVIPDSEALPYAFDLLEYEGLCVGGSTAINVAGAVRLAKDLGPGHTIVTVLADYGSRYQSKLFNPEFLRGRNLPVPAWLERRSDIKVPFEPKDGS
;
A
#
# COMPACT_ATOMS: atom_id res chain seq x y z
N GLY A 1 -15.20 -0.22 2.85
CA GLY A 1 -15.26 -0.63 1.43
C GLY A 1 -14.82 -2.08 1.15
N ALA A 2 -14.87 -3.00 2.11
CA ALA A 2 -14.32 -4.36 1.95
C ALA A 2 -15.39 -5.40 1.58
N ALA A 3 -16.09 -5.23 0.45
CA ALA A 3 -17.20 -6.12 0.06
C ALA A 3 -16.76 -7.58 -0.17
N MET A 4 -15.58 -7.77 -0.77
CA MET A 4 -15.03 -9.12 -1.01
C MET A 4 -14.71 -9.87 0.29
N TYR A 5 -14.24 -9.17 1.33
CA TYR A 5 -14.04 -9.80 2.64
C TYR A 5 -15.36 -10.36 3.21
N ASN A 6 -16.44 -9.58 3.14
CA ASN A 6 -17.75 -10.03 3.60
C ASN A 6 -18.30 -11.18 2.74
N LEU A 7 -18.04 -11.17 1.42
CA LEU A 7 -18.41 -12.30 0.57
C LEU A 7 -17.71 -13.59 1.03
N PHE A 8 -16.39 -13.57 1.19
CA PHE A 8 -15.62 -14.77 1.50
C PHE A 8 -15.80 -15.27 2.95
N THR A 9 -16.21 -14.40 3.87
CA THR A 9 -16.37 -14.77 5.29
C THR A 9 -17.83 -14.95 5.72
N ARG A 10 -18.79 -14.36 4.98
CA ARG A 10 -20.22 -14.32 5.36
C ARG A 10 -21.18 -14.67 4.23
N GLY A 11 -20.68 -14.88 3.00
CA GLY A 11 -21.49 -15.24 1.84
C GLY A 11 -22.21 -14.07 1.15
N GLU A 12 -22.01 -12.82 1.58
CA GLU A 12 -22.66 -11.64 0.98
C GLU A 12 -21.65 -10.55 0.62
N ALA A 13 -21.66 -10.11 -0.65
CA ALA A 13 -20.81 -9.02 -1.14
C ALA A 13 -21.34 -7.63 -0.73
N LYS A 14 -21.34 -7.34 0.58
CA LYS A 14 -21.78 -6.06 1.13
C LYS A 14 -20.58 -5.20 1.51
N ALA A 15 -20.51 -3.96 1.01
CA ALA A 15 -19.46 -3.04 1.39
C ALA A 15 -19.52 -2.72 2.90
N SER A 16 -18.40 -2.88 3.60
CA SER A 16 -18.23 -2.34 4.96
C SER A 16 -18.09 -0.82 4.92
N GLU A 17 -18.29 -0.16 6.07
CA GLU A 17 -17.93 1.24 6.24
C GLU A 17 -16.42 1.47 6.03
N GLY A 18 -16.05 2.73 5.78
CA GLY A 18 -14.67 3.14 5.52
C GLY A 18 -14.29 3.20 4.03
N ASN A 19 -13.25 3.95 3.74
CA ASN A 19 -12.66 4.15 2.42
C ASN A 19 -11.17 3.76 2.43
N SER A 20 -10.57 3.76 1.25
CA SER A 20 -9.13 3.57 1.06
C SER A 20 -8.64 4.57 0.01
N ILE A 21 -7.39 5.00 0.13
CA ILE A 21 -6.70 5.79 -0.90
C ILE A 21 -6.09 4.91 -1.99
N THR A 22 -6.06 3.58 -1.79
CA THR A 22 -5.53 2.64 -2.77
C THR A 22 -6.44 2.56 -4.00
N GLU A 23 -5.82 2.36 -5.16
CA GLU A 23 -6.51 2.34 -6.45
C GLU A 23 -6.31 0.99 -7.14
N GLY A 24 -7.18 0.65 -8.10
CA GLY A 24 -7.12 -0.62 -8.84
C GLY A 24 -7.68 -1.84 -8.11
N ILE A 25 -8.02 -1.71 -6.82
CA ILE A 25 -8.68 -2.74 -5.99
C ILE A 25 -9.97 -2.21 -5.36
N GLY A 26 -10.68 -3.06 -4.59
CA GLY A 26 -11.92 -2.66 -3.91
C GLY A 26 -13.20 -3.01 -4.67
N LEU A 27 -13.29 -4.25 -5.14
CA LEU A 27 -14.45 -4.73 -5.88
C LEU A 27 -15.70 -4.79 -4.98
N GLY A 28 -16.78 -4.15 -5.42
CA GLY A 28 -18.04 -4.04 -4.69
C GLY A 28 -19.11 -5.08 -5.03
N ARG A 29 -18.84 -6.01 -5.95
CA ARG A 29 -19.83 -6.98 -6.48
C ARG A 29 -19.16 -8.29 -6.90
N VAL A 30 -19.93 -9.36 -6.96
CA VAL A 30 -19.46 -10.64 -7.51
C VAL A 30 -19.36 -10.53 -9.04
N THR A 31 -18.17 -10.76 -9.59
CA THR A 31 -17.93 -10.89 -11.04
C THR A 31 -17.85 -12.37 -11.42
N ALA A 32 -17.83 -12.69 -12.72
CA ALA A 32 -17.71 -14.08 -13.18
C ALA A 32 -16.45 -14.78 -12.65
N ILE A 33 -15.32 -14.05 -12.57
CA ILE A 33 -14.06 -14.58 -12.00
C ILE A 33 -14.21 -14.87 -10.50
N VAL A 34 -14.88 -13.97 -9.76
CA VAL A 34 -15.09 -14.13 -8.31
C VAL A 34 -16.12 -15.23 -8.00
N ALA A 35 -17.07 -15.49 -8.90
CA ALA A 35 -18.06 -16.54 -8.70
C ALA A 35 -17.43 -17.95 -8.65
N ASP A 36 -16.26 -18.13 -9.26
CA ASP A 36 -15.56 -19.42 -9.40
C ASP A 36 -14.24 -19.46 -8.61
N ILE A 37 -13.93 -18.42 -7.81
CA ILE A 37 -12.68 -18.36 -7.06
C ILE A 37 -12.80 -19.12 -5.74
N TYR A 38 -11.78 -19.93 -5.44
CA TYR A 38 -11.61 -20.56 -4.14
C TYR A 38 -10.67 -19.72 -3.26
N ILE A 39 -11.11 -19.40 -2.04
CA ILE A 39 -10.37 -18.57 -1.08
C ILE A 39 -10.42 -19.25 0.29
N ASP A 40 -9.26 -19.66 0.81
CA ASP A 40 -9.15 -20.24 2.16
C ASP A 40 -9.32 -19.18 3.26
N LYS A 41 -8.80 -17.97 3.01
CA LYS A 41 -8.76 -16.89 4.00
C LYS A 41 -8.80 -15.52 3.36
N ALA A 42 -9.52 -14.61 4.00
CA ALA A 42 -9.61 -13.21 3.60
C ALA A 42 -9.13 -12.30 4.75
N TYR A 43 -8.45 -11.20 4.39
CA TYR A 43 -8.02 -10.17 5.32
C TYR A 43 -8.60 -8.82 4.92
N VAL A 44 -8.96 -8.00 5.91
CA VAL A 44 -9.12 -6.55 5.74
C VAL A 44 -7.85 -5.88 6.25
N ILE A 45 -7.18 -5.15 5.35
CA ILE A 45 -5.97 -4.39 5.65
C ILE A 45 -6.32 -2.89 5.62
N PRO A 46 -6.12 -2.14 6.71
CA PRO A 46 -6.26 -0.69 6.70
C PRO A 46 -5.07 -0.03 5.98
N ASP A 47 -5.30 1.11 5.35
CA ASP A 47 -4.24 1.87 4.67
C ASP A 47 -3.07 2.19 5.61
N SER A 48 -3.35 2.54 6.87
CA SER A 48 -2.32 2.82 7.89
C SER A 48 -1.37 1.65 8.17
N GLU A 49 -1.79 0.42 7.90
CA GLU A 49 -0.94 -0.77 7.96
C GLU A 49 -0.24 -1.06 6.64
N ALA A 50 -0.92 -0.87 5.51
CA ALA A 50 -0.39 -1.20 4.20
C ALA A 50 0.71 -0.23 3.74
N LEU A 51 0.47 1.08 3.86
CA LEU A 51 1.35 2.10 3.29
C LEU A 51 2.81 2.05 3.78
N PRO A 52 3.09 1.80 5.08
CA PRO A 52 4.46 1.59 5.54
C PRO A 52 5.23 0.54 4.74
N TYR A 53 4.60 -0.56 4.30
CA TYR A 53 5.29 -1.56 3.47
C TYR A 53 5.71 -1.01 2.11
N ALA A 54 4.91 -0.15 1.47
CA ALA A 54 5.33 0.48 0.22
C ALA A 54 6.50 1.46 0.43
N PHE A 55 6.54 2.13 1.58
CA PHE A 55 7.63 3.04 1.92
C PHE A 55 8.92 2.29 2.25
N ASP A 56 8.82 1.21 3.02
CA ASP A 56 9.95 0.36 3.39
C ASP A 56 10.51 -0.37 2.17
N LEU A 57 9.66 -0.87 1.28
CA LEU A 57 10.08 -1.45 0.00
C LEU A 57 10.88 -0.45 -0.84
N LEU A 58 10.50 0.83 -0.83
CA LEU A 58 11.25 1.84 -1.54
C LEU A 58 12.58 2.18 -0.84
N GLU A 59 12.57 2.37 0.48
CA GLU A 59 13.76 2.79 1.24
C GLU A 59 14.81 1.68 1.37
N TYR A 60 14.39 0.44 1.62
CA TYR A 60 15.28 -0.66 1.97
C TYR A 60 15.50 -1.67 0.84
N GLU A 61 14.56 -1.79 -0.09
CA GLU A 61 14.60 -2.81 -1.16
C GLU A 61 14.70 -2.18 -2.57
N GLY A 62 14.61 -0.84 -2.68
CA GLY A 62 14.67 -0.13 -3.95
C GLY A 62 13.45 -0.33 -4.87
N LEU A 63 12.33 -0.80 -4.31
CA LEU A 63 11.11 -1.12 -5.05
C LEU A 63 10.05 -0.02 -4.88
N CYS A 64 9.92 0.82 -5.91
CA CYS A 64 8.87 1.85 -5.96
C CYS A 64 7.55 1.27 -6.48
N VAL A 65 6.61 0.96 -5.58
CA VAL A 65 5.38 0.21 -5.87
C VAL A 65 4.09 0.97 -5.54
N GLY A 66 2.98 0.57 -6.17
CA GLY A 66 1.65 1.12 -5.91
C GLY A 66 1.00 0.64 -4.62
N GLY A 67 -0.14 1.25 -4.26
CA GLY A 67 -0.86 0.95 -3.01
C GLY A 67 -1.44 -0.46 -2.94
N SER A 68 -1.84 -1.05 -4.08
CA SER A 68 -2.33 -2.42 -4.14
C SER A 68 -1.24 -3.44 -3.78
N THR A 69 0.00 -3.20 -4.21
CA THR A 69 1.18 -3.97 -3.77
C THR A 69 1.36 -3.90 -2.26
N ALA A 70 1.20 -2.71 -1.67
CA ALA A 70 1.29 -2.52 -0.23
C ALA A 70 0.28 -3.39 0.54
N ILE A 71 -0.97 -3.44 0.05
CA ILE A 71 -2.04 -4.29 0.59
C ILE A 71 -1.68 -5.77 0.46
N ASN A 72 -1.16 -6.18 -0.71
CA ASN A 72 -0.73 -7.54 -1.00
C ASN A 72 0.40 -8.01 -0.07
N VAL A 73 1.37 -7.15 0.21
CA VAL A 73 2.50 -7.44 1.11
C VAL A 73 2.02 -7.52 2.56
N ALA A 74 1.18 -6.59 3.01
CA ALA A 74 0.58 -6.66 4.34
C ALA A 74 -0.24 -7.97 4.53
N GLY A 75 -1.03 -8.36 3.52
CA GLY A 75 -1.74 -9.63 3.52
C GLY A 75 -0.81 -10.85 3.58
N ALA A 76 0.29 -10.83 2.82
CA ALA A 76 1.30 -11.88 2.86
C ALA A 76 1.99 -12.00 4.23
N VAL A 77 2.30 -10.87 4.88
CA VAL A 77 2.88 -10.83 6.23
C VAL A 77 1.89 -11.41 7.25
N ARG A 78 0.59 -11.08 7.16
CA ARG A 78 -0.43 -11.67 8.04
C ARG A 78 -0.55 -13.18 7.81
N LEU A 79 -0.59 -13.63 6.57
CA LEU A 79 -0.62 -15.06 6.25
C LEU A 79 0.61 -15.79 6.77
N ALA A 80 1.81 -15.23 6.59
CA ALA A 80 3.04 -15.81 7.13
C ALA A 80 3.00 -15.94 8.67
N LYS A 81 2.45 -14.94 9.37
CA LYS A 81 2.25 -15.00 10.83
C LYS A 81 1.26 -16.10 11.23
N ASP A 82 0.19 -16.28 10.46
CA ASP A 82 -0.82 -17.30 10.73
C ASP A 82 -0.30 -18.73 10.51
N LEU A 83 0.52 -18.95 9.47
CA LEU A 83 1.11 -20.26 9.18
C LEU A 83 2.32 -20.59 10.07
N GLY A 84 3.00 -19.56 10.58
CA GLY A 84 4.23 -19.72 11.34
C GLY A 84 5.47 -19.96 10.47
N PRO A 85 6.65 -20.06 11.09
CA PRO A 85 7.94 -20.16 10.39
C PRO A 85 8.05 -21.44 9.54
N GLY A 86 8.87 -21.39 8.49
CA GLY A 86 9.13 -22.53 7.60
C GLY A 86 8.27 -22.59 6.33
N HIS A 87 7.38 -21.62 6.13
CA HIS A 87 6.54 -21.50 4.94
C HIS A 87 7.10 -20.50 3.93
N THR A 88 6.85 -20.75 2.64
CA THR A 88 7.10 -19.79 1.57
C THR A 88 5.79 -19.18 1.14
N ILE A 89 5.69 -17.84 1.22
CA ILE A 89 4.51 -17.09 0.78
C ILE A 89 4.87 -16.28 -0.45
N VAL A 90 4.00 -16.30 -1.45
CA VAL A 90 4.14 -15.51 -2.68
C VAL A 90 2.99 -14.51 -2.75
N THR A 91 3.28 -13.30 -3.22
CA THR A 91 2.30 -12.25 -3.47
C THR A 91 2.65 -11.48 -4.73
N VAL A 92 1.75 -10.61 -5.20
CA VAL A 92 1.90 -9.87 -6.46
C VAL A 92 2.31 -8.42 -6.20
N LEU A 93 3.35 -7.95 -6.89
CA LEU A 93 3.66 -6.53 -7.02
C LEU A 93 3.01 -6.02 -8.31
N ALA A 94 1.89 -5.31 -8.19
CA ALA A 94 0.99 -5.07 -9.32
C ALA A 94 1.50 -4.01 -10.30
N ASP A 95 2.03 -2.90 -9.79
CA ASP A 95 2.54 -1.80 -10.61
C ASP A 95 3.50 -0.86 -9.85
N TYR A 96 4.03 0.11 -10.59
CA TYR A 96 4.97 1.11 -10.10
C TYR A 96 4.29 2.24 -9.32
N GLY A 97 4.94 2.66 -8.24
CA GLY A 97 4.47 3.74 -7.35
C GLY A 97 4.47 5.13 -7.99
N SER A 98 5.23 5.33 -9.06
CA SER A 98 5.36 6.62 -9.76
C SER A 98 4.03 7.18 -10.26
N ARG A 99 3.07 6.31 -10.61
CA ARG A 99 1.72 6.71 -11.06
C ARG A 99 0.90 7.38 -9.95
N TYR A 100 1.28 7.18 -8.70
CA TYR A 100 0.53 7.62 -7.51
C TYR A 100 1.24 8.73 -6.74
N GLN A 101 2.28 9.34 -7.32
CA GLN A 101 3.13 10.33 -6.65
C GLN A 101 2.33 11.51 -6.03
N SER A 102 1.28 11.98 -6.69
CA SER A 102 0.45 13.10 -6.20
C SER A 102 -0.38 12.76 -4.96
N LYS A 103 -0.52 11.47 -4.61
CA LYS A 103 -1.28 10.98 -3.46
C LYS A 103 -0.40 10.13 -2.54
N LEU A 104 -0.07 8.90 -2.95
CA LEU A 104 0.63 7.89 -2.16
C LEU A 104 1.99 8.36 -1.62
N PHE A 105 2.68 9.21 -2.37
CA PHE A 105 3.98 9.78 -2.00
C PHE A 105 3.92 11.29 -1.77
N ASN A 106 2.75 11.82 -1.38
CA ASN A 106 2.55 13.23 -1.08
C ASN A 106 2.29 13.41 0.43
N PRO A 107 3.24 14.00 1.19
CA PRO A 107 3.10 14.21 2.63
C PRO A 107 1.86 15.01 3.02
N GLU A 108 1.49 16.04 2.26
CA GLU A 108 0.32 16.87 2.55
C GLU A 108 -0.98 16.06 2.38
N PHE A 109 -1.09 15.31 1.29
CA PHE A 109 -2.23 14.44 1.04
C PHE A 109 -2.39 13.38 2.14
N LEU A 110 -1.30 12.71 2.51
CA LEU A 110 -1.28 11.66 3.53
C LEU A 110 -1.71 12.22 4.91
N ARG A 111 -1.16 13.37 5.33
CA ARG A 111 -1.57 14.03 6.58
C ARG A 111 -3.04 14.44 6.56
N GLY A 112 -3.53 14.96 5.43
CA GLY A 112 -4.95 15.29 5.24
C GLY A 112 -5.90 14.08 5.36
N ARG A 113 -5.35 12.86 5.27
CA ARG A 113 -6.07 11.59 5.46
C ARG A 113 -5.73 10.88 6.77
N ASN A 114 -4.94 11.51 7.64
CA ASN A 114 -4.42 10.92 8.88
C ASN A 114 -3.67 9.60 8.63
N LEU A 115 -2.85 9.57 7.57
CA LEU A 115 -2.04 8.42 7.16
C LEU A 115 -0.54 8.64 7.46
N PRO A 116 0.25 7.56 7.63
CA PRO A 116 1.69 7.66 7.86
C PRO A 116 2.40 8.37 6.71
N VAL A 117 3.40 9.19 7.05
CA VAL A 117 4.31 9.83 6.09
C VAL A 117 5.71 9.26 6.30
N PRO A 118 6.40 8.81 5.24
CA PRO A 118 7.75 8.31 5.40
C PRO A 118 8.75 9.43 5.65
N ALA A 119 9.65 9.23 6.61
CA ALA A 119 10.57 10.26 7.09
C ALA A 119 11.49 10.81 5.99
N TRP A 120 11.84 10.00 5.00
CA TRP A 120 12.71 10.41 3.89
C TRP A 120 12.05 11.44 2.95
N LEU A 121 10.72 11.55 2.91
CA LEU A 121 10.03 12.61 2.16
C LEU A 121 10.11 13.99 2.85
N GLU A 122 10.41 14.02 4.15
CA GLU A 122 10.45 15.25 4.94
C GLU A 122 11.86 15.67 5.31
N ARG A 123 12.84 14.78 5.09
CA ARG A 123 14.25 15.04 5.40
C ARG A 123 14.75 16.22 4.58
N ARG A 124 15.14 17.30 5.27
CA ARG A 124 15.87 18.42 4.65
C ARG A 124 17.36 18.07 4.61
N SER A 125 18.02 18.51 3.54
CA SER A 125 19.46 18.38 3.42
C SER A 125 20.16 19.58 4.05
N ASP A 126 21.14 19.31 4.90
CA ASP A 126 22.07 20.33 5.43
C ASP A 126 23.29 20.52 4.51
N ILE A 127 23.29 19.88 3.33
CA ILE A 127 24.35 20.00 2.34
C ILE A 127 24.34 21.43 1.80
N LYS A 128 25.46 22.14 2.03
CA LYS A 128 25.71 23.45 1.41
C LYS A 128 26.16 23.24 -0.03
N VAL A 129 25.39 23.75 -0.98
CA VAL A 129 25.77 23.71 -2.40
C VAL A 129 26.98 24.62 -2.61
N PRO A 130 28.10 24.12 -3.15
CA PRO A 130 29.32 24.90 -3.36
C PRO A 130 29.19 25.73 -4.63
N PHE A 131 28.37 26.80 -4.58
CA PHE A 131 28.30 27.77 -5.67
C PHE A 131 29.63 28.52 -5.78
N GLU A 132 30.11 28.73 -7.01
CA GLU A 132 31.18 29.70 -7.24
C GLU A 132 30.68 31.11 -6.90
N PRO A 133 31.49 31.96 -6.26
CA PRO A 133 31.19 33.38 -6.13
C PRO A 133 31.02 33.97 -7.53
N LYS A 134 29.99 34.78 -7.76
CA LYS A 134 29.98 35.61 -8.97
C LYS A 134 31.02 36.70 -8.79
N ASP A 135 32.00 36.75 -9.68
CA ASP A 135 32.98 37.84 -9.73
C ASP A 135 32.25 39.20 -9.82
N GLY A 136 32.40 40.06 -8.82
CA GLY A 136 32.07 41.50 -8.91
C GLY A 136 30.82 42.03 -8.19
N SER A 137 30.46 41.54 -6.99
CA SER A 137 29.62 42.32 -6.05
C SER A 137 30.46 42.98 -4.97
#